data_AF-A0A7S0W6C8-F1
#
_entry.id   AF-A0A7S0W6C8-F1
#
_cell.length_a   1.000
_cell.length_b   1.000
_cell.length_c   1.000
_cell.angle_alpha   90.00
_cell.angle_beta   90.00
_cell.angle_gamma   90.00
#
_symmetry.space_group_name_H-M   'P 1'
#
loop_
_entity.id
_entity.type
_entity.pdbx_description
1 polymer ?
#
loop_
_entity_poly.entity_id
_entity_poly.type
_entity_poly.pdbx_seq_one_letter_code
_entity_poly.pdbx_strand_id
1 'polypeptide(L)'
;AGGVEGLSEEEVMKQFTESLAGMDKDPNMEGVMEKMMGQLLSKDFLYEPLTEMASKYPPWLTENEGRIPAEDRDRYRKQLGVIQQIVEVFDREPDDTDKVVVLLQEMQACGQPPPQIMKDD
;
A
#
# COMPACT_ATOMS: atom_id res chain seq x y z
N ALA A 1 -38.86 6.73 -2.41
CA ALA A 1 -37.54 7.29 -2.03
C ALA A 1 -37.09 6.51 -0.79
N GLY A 2 -36.18 5.55 -0.98
CA GLY A 2 -35.77 4.58 0.04
C GLY A 2 -34.31 4.79 0.40
N GLY A 3 -34.03 4.82 1.70
CA GLY A 3 -32.83 5.39 2.30
C GLY A 3 -31.53 4.65 2.01
N VAL A 4 -30.47 5.43 1.86
CA VAL A 4 -29.08 5.01 2.05
C VAL A 4 -28.69 5.40 3.47
N GLU A 5 -29.12 4.63 4.46
CA GLU A 5 -28.64 4.78 5.84
C GLU A 5 -28.15 3.44 6.37
N GLY A 6 -26.88 3.38 6.77
CA GLY A 6 -26.40 2.45 7.80
C GLY A 6 -25.73 1.15 7.34
N LEU A 7 -24.77 1.19 6.42
CA LEU A 7 -23.81 0.07 6.29
C LEU A 7 -22.68 0.26 7.31
N SER A 8 -22.37 -0.76 8.10
CA SER A 8 -21.18 -0.75 8.97
C SER A 8 -19.91 -0.78 8.10
N GLU A 9 -18.79 -0.26 8.61
CA GLU A 9 -17.51 -0.31 7.88
C GLU A 9 -17.11 -1.74 7.50
N GLU A 10 -17.48 -2.73 8.32
CA GLU A 10 -17.27 -4.15 8.04
C GLU A 10 -18.14 -4.64 6.86
N GLU A 11 -19.40 -4.22 6.77
CA GLU A 11 -20.27 -4.60 5.65
C GLU A 11 -19.85 -3.90 4.35
N VAL A 12 -19.37 -2.66 4.44
CA VAL A 12 -18.79 -1.95 3.29
C VAL A 12 -17.52 -2.66 2.80
N MET A 13 -16.63 -3.03 3.72
CA MET A 13 -15.39 -3.74 3.38
C MET A 13 -15.70 -5.12 2.80
N LYS A 14 -16.65 -5.85 3.38
CA LYS A 14 -17.10 -7.15 2.89
C LYS A 14 -17.74 -7.04 1.52
N GLN A 15 -18.61 -6.06 1.28
CA GLN A 15 -19.26 -5.85 -0.01
C GLN A 15 -18.28 -5.41 -1.09
N PHE A 16 -17.25 -4.64 -0.73
CA PHE A 16 -16.12 -4.33 -1.61
C PHE A 16 -15.33 -5.59 -1.95
N THR A 17 -15.04 -6.44 -0.97
CA THR A 17 -14.30 -7.70 -1.15
C THR A 17 -15.09 -8.71 -1.99
N GLU A 18 -16.42 -8.83 -1.77
CA GLU A 18 -17.31 -9.68 -2.57
C GLU A 18 -17.48 -9.16 -4.00
N SER A 19 -17.50 -7.84 -4.20
CA SER A 19 -17.55 -7.25 -5.54
C SER A 19 -16.27 -7.49 -6.32
N LEU A 20 -15.10 -7.43 -5.67
CA LEU A 20 -13.82 -7.81 -6.27
C LEU A 20 -13.78 -9.33 -6.58
N ALA A 21 -14.17 -10.17 -5.62
CA ALA A 21 -14.20 -11.63 -5.80
C ALA A 21 -15.24 -12.12 -6.84
N GLY A 22 -16.28 -11.33 -7.10
CA GLY A 22 -17.25 -11.58 -8.17
C GLY A 22 -16.74 -11.18 -9.56
N MET A 23 -15.77 -10.26 -9.62
CA MET A 23 -15.14 -9.75 -10.85
C MET A 23 -14.06 -10.70 -11.39
N ASP A 24 -13.44 -11.50 -10.51
CA ASP A 24 -12.46 -12.57 -10.79
C ASP A 24 -12.98 -13.74 -11.68
N LYS A 25 -14.28 -13.77 -12.03
CA LYS A 25 -14.89 -14.92 -12.74
C LYS A 25 -15.04 -14.75 -14.25
N ASP A 26 -14.72 -13.58 -14.80
CA ASP A 26 -14.69 -13.37 -16.25
C ASP A 26 -13.23 -13.38 -16.75
N PRO A 27 -12.80 -14.37 -17.56
CA PRO A 27 -11.42 -14.43 -18.06
C PRO A 27 -11.03 -13.23 -18.93
N ASN A 28 -12.00 -12.49 -19.48
CA ASN A 28 -11.74 -11.22 -20.15
C ASN A 28 -11.50 -10.08 -19.15
N MET A 29 -12.05 -10.16 -17.93
CA MET A 29 -11.74 -9.23 -16.84
C MET A 29 -10.43 -9.56 -16.12
N GLU A 30 -10.07 -10.84 -16.00
CA GLU A 30 -8.80 -11.27 -15.39
C GLU A 30 -7.59 -10.61 -16.08
N GLY A 31 -7.54 -10.64 -17.42
CA GLY A 31 -6.47 -9.98 -18.19
C GLY A 31 -6.50 -8.45 -18.12
N VAL A 32 -7.68 -7.83 -17.92
CA VAL A 32 -7.79 -6.38 -17.71
C VAL A 32 -7.28 -5.99 -16.32
N MET A 33 -7.60 -6.79 -15.30
CA MET A 33 -7.16 -6.59 -13.92
C MET A 33 -5.64 -6.76 -13.79
N GLU A 34 -5.07 -7.80 -14.42
CA GLU A 34 -3.62 -8.01 -14.45
C GLU A 34 -2.90 -6.80 -15.10
N LYS A 35 -3.44 -6.29 -16.21
CA LYS A 35 -2.90 -5.10 -16.88
C LYS A 35 -3.01 -3.84 -16.00
N MET A 36 -4.15 -3.63 -15.35
CA MET A 36 -4.34 -2.50 -14.43
C MET A 36 -3.39 -2.58 -13.23
N MET A 37 -3.24 -3.78 -12.64
CA MET A 37 -2.30 -4.00 -11.53
C MET A 37 -0.86 -3.74 -11.98
N GLY A 38 -0.45 -4.23 -13.14
CA GLY A 38 0.87 -3.95 -13.70
C GLY A 38 1.14 -2.45 -13.88
N GLN A 39 0.15 -1.67 -14.33
CA GLN A 39 0.29 -0.22 -14.42
C GLN A 39 0.40 0.45 -13.04
N LEU A 40 -0.44 0.04 -12.08
CA LEU A 40 -0.39 0.58 -10.72
C LEU A 40 0.93 0.26 -10.01
N LEU A 41 1.56 -0.87 -10.33
CA LEU A 41 2.85 -1.30 -9.76
C LEU A 41 4.08 -0.68 -10.44
N SER A 42 3.87 0.06 -11.53
CA SER A 42 4.97 0.65 -12.30
C SER A 42 5.63 1.83 -11.58
N LYS A 43 6.87 2.13 -11.98
CA LYS A 43 7.61 3.31 -11.50
C LYS A 43 6.79 4.59 -11.63
N ASP A 44 6.09 4.77 -12.76
CA ASP A 44 5.32 5.97 -13.07
C ASP A 44 4.23 6.27 -12.03
N PHE A 45 3.71 5.25 -11.35
CA PHE A 45 2.64 5.39 -10.36
C PHE A 45 3.14 5.29 -8.92
N LEU A 46 4.08 4.39 -8.62
CA LEU A 46 4.52 4.14 -7.24
C LEU A 46 5.72 4.97 -6.80
N TYR A 47 6.55 5.45 -7.73
CA TYR A 47 7.83 6.05 -7.34
C TYR A 47 7.67 7.31 -6.49
N GLU A 48 6.85 8.26 -6.96
CA GLU A 48 6.59 9.51 -6.26
C GLU A 48 5.95 9.29 -4.87
N PRO A 49 4.81 8.57 -4.73
CA PRO A 49 4.19 8.40 -3.41
C PRO A 49 5.08 7.63 -2.44
N LEU A 50 5.84 6.63 -2.90
CA LEU A 50 6.76 5.88 -2.02
C LEU A 50 7.96 6.73 -1.60
N THR A 51 8.48 7.58 -2.48
CA THR A 51 9.55 8.53 -2.14
C THR A 51 9.07 9.55 -1.10
N GLU A 52 7.85 10.06 -1.27
CA GLU A 52 7.24 10.97 -0.31
C GLU A 52 7.07 10.31 1.06
N MET A 53 6.49 9.10 1.11
CA MET A 53 6.40 8.33 2.35
C MET A 53 7.77 8.12 2.99
N ALA A 54 8.79 7.72 2.23
CA ALA A 54 10.15 7.51 2.72
C ALA A 54 10.75 8.79 3.35
N SER A 55 10.38 9.97 2.83
CA SER A 55 10.82 11.26 3.38
C SER A 55 10.11 11.63 4.70
N LYS A 56 8.82 11.27 4.84
CA LYS A 56 7.99 11.58 6.02
C LYS A 56 8.26 10.64 7.21
N TYR A 57 8.67 9.40 6.96
CA TYR A 57 8.88 8.39 8.02
C TYR A 57 9.98 8.75 9.04
N PRO A 58 11.21 9.13 8.63
CA PRO A 58 12.29 9.42 9.58
C PRO A 58 11.95 10.51 10.62
N PRO A 59 11.43 11.70 10.24
CA PRO A 59 11.04 12.70 11.23
C PRO A 59 9.88 12.19 12.10
N TRP A 60 8.87 11.54 11.54
CA TRP A 60 7.75 11.00 12.30
C TRP A 60 8.17 9.97 13.35
N LEU A 61 9.07 9.05 12.99
CA LEU A 61 9.61 8.04 13.92
C LEU A 61 10.38 8.68 15.08
N THR A 62 11.09 9.77 14.80
CA THR A 62 11.85 10.53 15.81
C THR A 62 10.91 11.28 16.75
N GLU A 63 9.91 11.97 16.21
CA GLU A 63 8.93 12.74 16.99
C GLU A 63 8.01 11.87 17.87
N ASN A 64 7.78 10.63 17.44
CA ASN A 64 6.93 9.66 18.13
C ASN A 64 7.72 8.65 18.97
N GLU A 65 9.04 8.83 19.09
CA GLU A 65 9.86 7.97 19.93
C GLU A 65 9.36 7.99 21.39
N GLY A 66 9.13 6.80 21.95
CA GLY A 66 8.57 6.63 23.30
C GLY A 66 7.08 6.95 23.44
N ARG A 67 6.40 7.44 22.39
CA ARG A 67 4.94 7.66 22.36
C ARG A 67 4.16 6.48 21.78
N ILE A 68 4.83 5.67 20.96
CA ILE A 68 4.27 4.46 20.35
C ILE A 68 4.86 3.19 20.98
N PRO A 69 4.11 2.07 20.98
CA PRO A 69 4.62 0.77 21.40
C PRO A 69 5.89 0.37 20.62
N ALA A 70 6.80 -0.35 21.28
CA ALA A 70 8.04 -0.80 20.65
C ALA A 70 7.79 -1.68 19.42
N GLU A 71 6.76 -2.54 19.49
CA GLU A 71 6.36 -3.42 18.38
C GLU A 71 5.91 -2.62 17.14
N ASP A 72 5.10 -1.57 17.34
CA ASP A 72 4.67 -0.70 16.24
C ASP A 72 5.84 0.08 15.65
N ARG A 73 6.72 0.62 16.51
CA ARG A 73 7.94 1.31 16.06
C ARG A 73 8.81 0.41 15.19
N ASP A 74 8.98 -0.86 15.58
CA ASP A 74 9.81 -1.81 14.84
C ASP A 74 9.15 -2.21 13.51
N ARG A 75 7.82 -2.37 13.50
CA ARG A 75 7.04 -2.53 12.25
C ARG A 75 7.18 -1.33 11.31
N TYR A 76 7.08 -0.10 11.81
CA TYR A 76 7.20 1.12 11.02
C TYR A 76 8.62 1.34 10.47
N ARG A 77 9.65 0.97 11.24
CA ARG A 77 11.03 0.93 10.72
C ARG A 77 11.19 -0.09 9.60
N LYS A 78 10.55 -1.26 9.74
CA LYS A 78 10.55 -2.28 8.69
C LYS A 78 9.85 -1.78 7.43
N GLN A 79 8.69 -1.14 7.56
CA GLN A 79 8.00 -0.49 6.44
C GLN A 79 8.89 0.54 5.73
N LEU A 80 9.53 1.44 6.46
CA LEU A 80 10.48 2.40 5.88
C LEU A 80 11.60 1.70 5.09
N GLY A 81 12.19 0.65 5.65
CA GLY A 81 13.24 -0.11 4.97
C GLY A 81 12.76 -0.74 3.66
N VAL A 82 11.57 -1.33 3.66
CA VAL A 82 10.97 -1.92 2.45
C VAL A 82 10.63 -0.85 1.41
N ILE A 83 10.06 0.29 1.82
CA ILE A 83 9.77 1.42 0.92
C ILE A 83 11.06 1.91 0.25
N GLN A 84 12.14 2.08 1.01
CA GLN A 84 13.44 2.49 0.47
C GLN A 84 13.98 1.47 -0.54
N GLN A 85 13.81 0.19 -0.29
CA GLN A 85 14.20 -0.86 -1.25
C GLN A 85 13.38 -0.80 -2.53
N ILE A 86 12.06 -0.53 -2.46
CA ILE A 86 11.22 -0.39 -3.65
C ILE A 86 11.68 0.83 -4.48
N VAL A 87 11.94 1.97 -3.83
CA VAL A 87 12.46 3.17 -4.51
C VAL A 87 13.81 2.86 -5.17
N GLU A 88 14.70 2.14 -4.50
CA GLU A 88 15.98 1.72 -5.07
C GLU A 88 15.82 0.77 -6.27
N VAL A 89 14.87 -0.18 -6.20
CA VAL A 89 14.54 -1.06 -7.34
C VAL A 89 14.08 -0.21 -8.52
N PHE A 90 13.18 0.76 -8.30
CA PHE A 90 12.77 1.65 -9.38
C PHE A 90 13.91 2.48 -9.98
N ASP A 91 14.92 2.84 -9.20
CA ASP A 91 16.06 3.61 -9.70
C ASP A 91 17.08 2.78 -10.48
N ARG A 92 17.25 1.51 -10.12
CA ARG A 92 18.26 0.63 -10.74
C ARG A 92 17.69 -0.29 -11.80
N GLU A 93 16.50 -0.83 -11.54
CA GLU A 93 15.83 -1.90 -12.28
C GLU A 93 14.34 -1.56 -12.44
N PRO A 94 13.98 -0.43 -13.12
CA PRO A 94 12.61 0.10 -13.18
C PRO A 94 11.57 -0.85 -13.80
N ASP A 95 12.03 -1.82 -14.59
CA ASP A 95 11.18 -2.81 -15.26
C ASP A 95 11.03 -4.13 -14.46
N ASP A 96 11.71 -4.27 -13.30
CA ASP A 96 11.67 -5.48 -12.46
C ASP A 96 10.46 -5.46 -11.52
N THR A 97 9.27 -5.58 -12.12
CA THR A 97 8.00 -5.58 -11.40
C THR A 97 7.87 -6.78 -10.45
N ASP A 98 8.51 -7.90 -10.74
CA ASP A 98 8.50 -9.09 -9.86
C ASP A 98 9.15 -8.79 -8.50
N LYS A 99 10.30 -8.10 -8.48
CA LYS A 99 10.90 -7.64 -7.22
C LYS A 99 10.01 -6.64 -6.49
N VAL A 100 9.38 -5.71 -7.21
CA VAL A 100 8.44 -4.74 -6.62
C VAL A 100 7.27 -5.45 -5.94
N VAL A 101 6.70 -6.49 -6.59
CA VAL A 101 5.62 -7.31 -6.02
C VAL A 101 6.05 -7.99 -4.72
N VAL A 102 7.22 -8.62 -4.69
CA VAL A 102 7.74 -9.28 -3.48
C VAL A 102 7.91 -8.29 -2.33
N LEU A 103 8.46 -7.11 -2.61
CA LEU A 103 8.65 -6.07 -1.60
C LEU A 103 7.32 -5.49 -1.11
N LEU A 104 6.34 -5.28 -1.99
CA LEU A 104 5.01 -4.83 -1.58
C LEU A 104 4.29 -5.85 -0.71
N GLN A 105 4.44 -7.15 -0.99
CA GLN A 105 3.94 -8.22 -0.11
C GLN A 105 4.60 -8.16 1.27
N GLU A 106 5.91 -7.90 1.33
CA GLU A 106 6.61 -7.70 2.60
C GLU A 106 6.12 -6.43 3.33
N MET A 107 5.87 -5.35 2.61
CA MET A 107 5.31 -4.12 3.16
C MET A 107 3.93 -4.38 3.78
N GLN A 108 3.06 -5.11 3.06
CA GLN A 108 1.73 -5.51 3.55
C GLN A 108 1.82 -6.37 4.80
N ALA A 109 2.79 -7.29 4.88
CA ALA A 109 3.02 -8.13 6.06
C ALA A 109 3.45 -7.33 7.30
N CYS A 110 3.97 -6.11 7.13
CA CYS A 110 4.26 -5.19 8.24
C CYS A 110 2.98 -4.53 8.80
N GLY A 111 1.85 -4.65 8.10
CA GLY A 111 0.57 -4.02 8.42
C GLY A 111 0.45 -2.59 7.87
N GLN A 112 -0.55 -1.85 8.34
CA GLN A 112 -0.84 -0.50 7.83
C GLN A 112 0.26 0.52 8.24
N PRO A 113 0.58 1.50 7.38
CA PRO A 113 1.45 2.62 7.72
C PRO A 113 0.77 3.58 8.71
N PRO A 114 1.52 4.45 9.41
CA PRO A 114 0.92 5.48 10.26
C PRO A 114 0.03 6.42 9.43
N PRO A 115 -1.20 6.74 9.88
CA PRO A 115 -2.15 7.53 9.10
C PRO A 115 -1.65 8.96 8.84
N GLN A 116 -0.74 9.50 9.65
CA GLN A 116 -0.13 10.81 9.41
C GLN A 116 0.84 10.81 8.22
N ILE A 117 1.44 9.66 7.89
CA ILE A 117 2.35 9.52 6.75
C ILE A 117 1.56 9.49 5.43
N MET A 118 0.35 8.92 5.44
CA MET A 118 -0.50 8.80 4.25
C MET A 118 -1.31 10.06 3.92
N LYS A 119 -1.29 11.07 4.78
CA LYS A 119 -1.99 12.34 4.48
C LYS A 119 -1.13 13.14 3.52
N ASP A 120 -1.72 13.46 2.37
CA ASP A 120 -1.26 14.55 1.51
C ASP A 120 -1.40 15.85 2.30
N ASP A 121 -0.31 16.61 2.42
CA ASP A 121 -0.31 17.93 3.08
C ASP A 121 -1.05 18.99 2.24
#